data_AF-K2KMR7-F1
#
_entry.id   AF-K2KMR7-F1
#
_cell.length_a   1.000
_cell.length_b   1.000
_cell.length_c   1.000
_cell.angle_alpha   90.00
_cell.angle_beta   90.00
_cell.angle_gamma   90.00
#
_symmetry.space_group_name_H-M   'P 1'
#
loop_
_entity.id
_entity.type
_entity.pdbx_description
1 polymer ?
#
loop_
_entity_poly.entity_id
_entity_poly.type
_entity_poly.pdbx_seq_one_letter_code
_entity_poly.pdbx_strand_id
1 'polypeptide(L)'
;MQPVNILCIKWGQKYGPDYVNTLYSMVSRKLQREFRFVCLTDDVDGIREEVEVKPIPKVGFDDFDQRKPWTFAHGWLKLTCLADPLYDLTGPTLFLDLDIIIVDELDKFFEPEGEFFVIKEWDKSDATGNTSVFRFEAGAHADVIEHLKQDPEGSRKHVRNEQEFITHFIAEQGKLKYWPEQWCRSFKRHCIRPFPLSFFQQPRIPKDASVIIFHGKPHPDDALAGRSGKWYRKVLPTTWIAEHWR
;
A
#
# COMPACT_ATOMS: atom_id res chain seq x y z
N MET A 1 -20.24 14.56 -8.10
CA MET A 1 -20.01 13.16 -7.69
C MET A 1 -19.50 13.20 -6.27
N GLN A 2 -19.78 12.20 -5.43
CA GLN A 2 -19.14 12.18 -4.10
C GLN A 2 -17.63 12.00 -4.26
N PRO A 3 -16.81 12.63 -3.40
CA PRO A 3 -15.36 12.47 -3.45
C PRO A 3 -14.98 11.01 -3.20
N VAL A 4 -13.90 10.55 -3.84
CA VAL A 4 -13.31 9.23 -3.55
C VAL A 4 -12.36 9.32 -2.36
N ASN A 5 -12.09 8.21 -1.70
CA ASN A 5 -11.16 8.20 -0.56
C ASN A 5 -9.79 7.66 -0.99
N ILE A 6 -8.74 8.32 -0.52
CA ILE A 6 -7.36 7.85 -0.54
C ILE A 6 -6.95 7.60 0.90
N LEU A 7 -6.48 6.39 1.17
CA LEU A 7 -6.19 5.94 2.53
C LEU A 7 -4.73 5.47 2.65
N CYS A 8 -4.05 5.91 3.69
CA CYS A 8 -2.77 5.34 4.09
C CYS A 8 -2.73 5.15 5.60
N ILE A 9 -1.72 4.42 6.07
CA ILE A 9 -1.51 4.18 7.49
C ILE A 9 -0.04 4.40 7.86
N LYS A 10 0.21 5.20 8.89
CA LYS A 10 1.52 5.47 9.48
C LYS A 10 1.48 5.01 10.94
N TRP A 11 2.34 4.09 11.33
CA TRP A 11 2.49 3.70 12.74
C TRP A 11 3.96 3.66 13.15
N GLY A 12 4.21 3.97 14.42
CA GLY A 12 5.55 3.98 15.00
C GLY A 12 6.49 4.93 14.25
N GLN A 13 7.78 4.57 14.24
CA GLN A 13 8.86 5.47 13.80
C GLN A 13 9.58 4.99 12.53
N LYS A 14 9.01 3.99 11.83
CA LYS A 14 9.64 3.43 10.61
C LYS A 14 9.61 4.43 9.45
N TYR A 15 8.49 5.14 9.29
CA TYR A 15 8.29 6.16 8.27
C TYR A 15 7.91 7.47 8.97
N GLY A 16 8.61 8.55 8.64
CA GLY A 16 8.32 9.89 9.15
C GLY A 16 7.07 10.51 8.51
N PRO A 17 6.61 11.67 9.00
CA PRO A 17 5.49 12.40 8.42
C PRO A 17 5.77 12.87 6.98
N ASP A 18 7.04 13.01 6.59
CA ASP A 18 7.48 13.34 5.23
C ASP A 18 6.98 12.32 4.19
N TYR A 19 6.89 11.04 4.53
CA TYR A 19 6.32 10.02 3.63
C TYR A 19 4.84 10.24 3.38
N VAL A 20 4.06 10.58 4.41
CA VAL A 20 2.63 10.89 4.29
C VAL A 20 2.43 12.15 3.45
N ASN A 21 3.21 13.20 3.75
CA ASN A 21 3.13 14.48 3.05
C ASN A 21 3.51 14.35 1.57
N THR A 22 4.52 13.55 1.28
CA THR A 22 4.96 13.24 -0.10
C THR A 22 3.91 12.39 -0.81
N LEU A 23 3.31 11.40 -0.15
CA LEU A 23 2.23 10.60 -0.72
C LEU A 23 1.02 11.47 -1.08
N TYR A 24 0.59 12.36 -0.19
CA TYR A 24 -0.45 13.35 -0.49
C TYR A 24 -0.09 14.20 -1.72
N SER A 25 1.12 14.73 -1.75
CA SER A 25 1.59 15.59 -2.85
C SER A 25 1.61 14.85 -4.19
N MET A 26 2.03 13.58 -4.20
CA MET A 26 1.97 12.72 -5.39
C MET A 26 0.53 12.48 -5.85
N VAL A 27 -0.38 12.17 -4.92
CA VAL A 27 -1.80 11.95 -5.21
C VAL A 27 -2.46 13.20 -5.77
N SER A 28 -2.25 14.37 -5.15
CA SER A 28 -2.87 15.63 -5.59
C SER A 28 -2.46 16.04 -7.01
N ARG A 29 -1.26 15.65 -7.47
CA ARG A 29 -0.82 15.87 -8.85
C ARG A 29 -1.32 14.83 -9.85
N LYS A 30 -1.70 13.63 -9.39
CA LYS A 30 -1.93 12.45 -10.25
C LYS A 30 -3.36 11.92 -10.20
N LEU A 31 -4.22 12.49 -9.36
CA LEU A 31 -5.64 12.18 -9.28
C LEU A 31 -6.45 13.43 -9.62
N GLN A 32 -7.23 13.39 -10.70
CA GLN A 32 -8.05 14.53 -11.13
C GLN A 32 -9.42 14.56 -10.44
N ARG A 33 -9.92 13.41 -9.98
CA ARG A 33 -11.14 13.31 -9.16
C ARG A 33 -11.01 14.14 -7.88
N GLU A 34 -12.14 14.67 -7.42
CA GLU A 34 -12.25 15.18 -6.04
C GLU A 34 -12.04 14.02 -5.06
N PHE A 35 -11.16 14.22 -4.07
CA PHE A 35 -10.79 13.17 -3.12
C PHE A 35 -10.64 13.67 -1.69
N ARG A 36 -10.88 12.77 -0.75
CA ARG A 36 -10.46 12.87 0.65
C ARG A 36 -9.18 12.08 0.83
N PHE A 37 -8.16 12.67 1.46
CA PHE A 37 -6.93 11.94 1.78
C PHE A 37 -6.85 11.74 3.29
N VAL A 38 -6.90 10.48 3.71
CA VAL A 38 -6.95 10.10 5.11
C VAL A 38 -5.70 9.33 5.50
N CYS A 39 -5.07 9.74 6.60
CA CYS A 39 -3.97 9.00 7.22
C CYS A 39 -4.43 8.46 8.57
N LEU A 40 -4.41 7.12 8.71
CA LEU A 40 -4.57 6.46 9.99
C LEU A 40 -3.23 6.47 10.72
N THR A 41 -3.13 7.10 11.89
CA THR A 41 -1.85 7.17 12.60
C THR A 41 -1.94 7.21 14.12
N ASP A 42 -0.84 6.84 14.77
CA ASP A 42 -0.60 7.00 16.21
C ASP A 42 0.15 8.30 16.54
N ASP A 43 0.66 9.01 15.54
CA ASP A 43 1.48 10.20 15.69
C ASP A 43 1.21 11.19 14.53
N VAL A 44 0.61 12.32 14.89
CA VAL A 44 0.12 13.35 13.96
C VAL A 44 1.17 14.41 13.63
N ASP A 45 2.28 14.44 14.36
CA ASP A 45 3.22 15.54 14.31
C ASP A 45 3.89 15.65 12.94
N GLY A 46 3.91 16.88 12.39
CA GLY A 46 4.51 17.17 11.09
C GLY A 46 3.70 16.71 9.87
N ILE A 47 2.54 16.08 10.05
CA ILE A 47 1.62 15.80 8.94
C ILE A 47 0.92 17.10 8.53
N ARG A 48 0.84 17.34 7.22
CA ARG A 48 0.25 18.55 6.62
C ARG A 48 -1.26 18.65 6.83
N GLU A 49 -1.79 19.88 6.85
CA GLU A 49 -3.20 20.16 7.18
C GLU A 49 -4.21 19.64 6.14
N GLU A 50 -3.78 19.42 4.90
CA GLU A 50 -4.64 18.89 3.84
C GLU A 50 -4.89 17.38 3.98
N VAL A 51 -4.16 16.71 4.88
CA VAL A 51 -4.37 15.30 5.21
C VAL A 51 -5.34 15.21 6.39
N GLU A 52 -6.44 14.50 6.19
CA GLU A 52 -7.35 14.15 7.27
C GLU A 52 -6.70 13.09 8.16
N VAL A 53 -6.21 13.51 9.33
CA VAL A 53 -5.58 12.59 10.28
C VAL A 53 -6.65 11.97 11.18
N LYS A 54 -6.67 10.64 11.24
CA LYS A 54 -7.52 9.87 12.15
C LYS A 54 -6.66 8.90 12.96
N PRO A 55 -7.03 8.56 14.20
CA PRO A 55 -6.34 7.52 14.93
C PRO A 55 -6.41 6.18 14.17
N ILE A 56 -5.46 5.28 14.38
CA ILE A 56 -5.64 3.89 13.92
C ILE A 56 -6.82 3.30 14.70
N PRO A 57 -7.91 2.85 14.04
CA PRO A 57 -9.15 2.54 14.73
C PRO A 57 -9.00 1.34 15.67
N LYS A 58 -9.87 1.30 16.68
CA LYS A 58 -10.11 0.09 17.46
C LYS A 58 -11.10 -0.77 16.68
N VAL A 59 -10.85 -2.08 16.66
CA VAL A 59 -11.60 -3.03 15.85
C VAL A 59 -12.28 -4.11 16.71
N GLY A 60 -12.29 -3.92 18.03
CA GLY A 60 -12.92 -4.86 18.96
C GLY A 60 -12.20 -6.19 19.02
N PHE A 61 -10.94 -6.24 18.60
CA PHE A 61 -10.04 -7.38 18.73
C PHE A 61 -8.90 -6.97 19.66
N ASP A 62 -8.91 -7.49 20.88
CA ASP A 62 -8.00 -7.10 21.97
C ASP A 62 -6.52 -7.05 21.55
N ASP A 63 -6.06 -8.00 20.74
CA ASP A 63 -4.68 -8.04 20.26
C ASP A 63 -4.32 -6.80 19.45
N PHE A 64 -5.24 -6.35 18.58
CA PHE A 64 -5.09 -5.13 17.78
C PHE A 64 -5.27 -3.89 18.64
N ASP A 65 -6.30 -3.85 19.48
CA ASP A 65 -6.67 -2.66 20.25
C ASP A 65 -5.65 -2.33 21.34
N GLN A 66 -4.98 -3.35 21.88
CA GLN A 66 -3.85 -3.22 22.81
C GLN A 66 -2.49 -3.20 22.09
N ARG A 67 -2.49 -3.27 20.76
CA ARG A 67 -1.29 -3.19 19.92
C ARG A 67 -0.23 -4.23 20.33
N LYS A 68 -0.62 -5.49 20.45
CA LYS A 68 0.30 -6.58 20.79
C LYS A 68 1.43 -6.67 19.75
N PRO A 69 2.65 -7.11 20.12
CA PRO A 69 3.81 -7.04 19.23
C PRO A 69 3.62 -7.66 17.83
N TRP A 70 2.85 -8.75 17.73
CA TRP A 70 2.62 -9.43 16.46
C TRP A 70 1.77 -8.61 15.49
N THR A 71 0.92 -7.71 15.97
CA THR A 71 0.07 -6.88 15.11
C THR A 71 0.88 -5.83 14.35
N PHE A 72 2.05 -5.42 14.87
CA PHE A 72 2.97 -4.52 14.16
C PHE A 72 3.87 -5.24 13.16
N ALA A 73 4.03 -6.55 13.30
CA ALA A 73 4.85 -7.34 12.40
C ALA A 73 4.10 -7.64 11.10
N HIS A 74 4.83 -7.82 10.00
CA HIS A 74 4.30 -8.36 8.74
C HIS A 74 3.03 -7.69 8.18
N GLY A 75 2.82 -6.41 8.53
CA GLY A 75 1.71 -5.60 8.01
C GLY A 75 0.36 -5.83 8.67
N TRP A 76 0.24 -6.65 9.72
CA TRP A 76 -1.05 -7.02 10.32
C TRP A 76 -1.92 -5.84 10.72
N LEU A 77 -1.33 -4.78 11.29
CA LEU A 77 -2.05 -3.57 11.70
C LEU A 77 -2.80 -2.88 10.55
N LYS A 78 -2.39 -3.12 9.29
CA LYS A 78 -3.06 -2.62 8.09
C LYS A 78 -4.53 -3.06 8.02
N LEU A 79 -4.88 -4.24 8.53
CA LEU A 79 -6.27 -4.75 8.53
C LEU A 79 -7.25 -3.80 9.22
N THR A 80 -6.79 -2.95 10.15
CA THR A 80 -7.64 -1.94 10.78
C THR A 80 -8.26 -0.94 9.80
N CYS A 81 -7.70 -0.79 8.60
CA CYS A 81 -8.29 0.02 7.54
C CYS A 81 -9.59 -0.58 6.95
N LEU A 82 -9.95 -1.81 7.31
CA LEU A 82 -11.19 -2.47 6.90
C LEU A 82 -12.28 -2.41 7.98
N ALA A 83 -12.06 -1.65 9.05
CA ALA A 83 -13.05 -1.50 10.13
C ALA A 83 -14.41 -1.03 9.60
N ASP A 84 -15.48 -1.44 10.28
CA ASP A 84 -16.83 -0.93 10.04
C ASP A 84 -17.46 -0.47 11.37
N PRO A 85 -17.81 0.82 11.51
CA PRO A 85 -17.55 1.91 10.57
C PRO A 85 -16.06 2.30 10.51
N LEU A 86 -15.55 2.64 9.32
CA LEU A 86 -14.25 3.30 9.16
C LEU A 86 -14.42 4.82 9.29
N TYR A 87 -14.65 5.28 10.51
CA TYR A 87 -15.03 6.68 10.80
C TYR A 87 -16.28 7.09 10.00
N ASP A 88 -16.22 8.23 9.32
CA ASP A 88 -17.25 8.78 8.46
C ASP A 88 -16.98 8.51 6.97
N LEU A 89 -16.06 7.59 6.64
CA LEU A 89 -15.75 7.24 5.27
C LEU A 89 -16.83 6.34 4.67
N THR A 90 -17.30 6.74 3.50
CA THR A 90 -18.20 5.96 2.63
C THR A 90 -17.66 6.02 1.22
N GLY A 91 -18.00 5.05 0.36
CA GLY A 91 -17.61 5.08 -1.04
C GLY A 91 -16.28 4.39 -1.34
N PRO A 92 -15.87 4.44 -2.63
CA PRO A 92 -14.65 3.81 -3.11
C PRO A 92 -13.41 4.37 -2.42
N THR A 93 -12.60 3.47 -1.87
CA THR A 93 -11.40 3.79 -1.09
C THR A 93 -10.20 3.08 -1.69
N LEU A 94 -9.19 3.84 -2.11
CA LEU A 94 -7.90 3.32 -2.58
C LEU A 94 -6.88 3.44 -1.46
N PHE A 95 -6.45 2.30 -0.94
CA PHE A 95 -5.34 2.24 0.01
C PHE A 95 -3.99 2.29 -0.73
N LEU A 96 -3.07 3.06 -0.19
CA LEU A 96 -1.71 3.23 -0.67
C LEU A 96 -0.70 3.05 0.49
N ASP A 97 0.26 2.14 0.33
CA ASP A 97 1.41 2.05 1.23
C ASP A 97 2.29 3.32 1.12
N LEU A 98 3.05 3.62 2.18
CA LEU A 98 3.92 4.80 2.23
C LEU A 98 5.19 4.67 1.37
N ASP A 99 5.62 3.44 1.06
CA ASP A 99 6.82 3.15 0.27
C ASP A 99 6.52 2.87 -1.21
N ILE A 100 5.77 3.80 -1.83
CA ILE A 100 5.48 3.78 -3.27
C ILE A 100 5.90 5.10 -3.93
N ILE A 101 5.98 5.09 -5.26
CA ILE A 101 6.07 6.31 -6.07
C ILE A 101 4.96 6.28 -7.12
N ILE A 102 4.14 7.33 -7.18
CA ILE A 102 3.12 7.49 -8.21
C ILE A 102 3.74 8.25 -9.38
N VAL A 103 3.87 7.56 -10.51
CA VAL A 103 4.54 8.07 -11.72
C VAL A 103 3.55 8.54 -12.78
N ASP A 104 2.30 8.06 -12.75
CA ASP A 104 1.25 8.38 -13.70
C ASP A 104 -0.15 8.45 -13.07
N GLU A 105 -1.19 8.71 -13.87
CA GLU A 105 -2.58 8.93 -13.42
C GLU A 105 -3.14 7.81 -12.52
N LEU A 106 -3.95 8.22 -11.55
CA LEU A 106 -4.64 7.34 -10.60
C LEU A 106 -6.14 7.20 -10.87
N ASP A 107 -6.75 8.05 -11.69
CA ASP A 107 -8.20 8.05 -11.96
C ASP A 107 -8.71 6.68 -12.41
N LYS A 108 -7.91 5.97 -13.22
CA LYS A 108 -8.20 4.61 -13.70
C LYS A 108 -8.34 3.56 -12.61
N PHE A 109 -7.81 3.76 -11.41
CA PHE A 109 -8.01 2.82 -10.29
C PHE A 109 -9.46 2.83 -9.77
N PHE A 110 -10.25 3.85 -10.11
CA PHE A 110 -11.65 3.97 -9.69
C PHE A 110 -12.65 3.56 -10.77
N GLU A 111 -12.21 3.21 -11.97
CA GLU A 111 -13.07 2.89 -13.11
C GLU A 111 -13.55 1.43 -13.15
N PRO A 112 -12.71 0.41 -12.85
CA PRO A 112 -13.16 -0.98 -12.89
C PRO A 112 -14.27 -1.26 -11.88
N GLU A 113 -15.19 -2.16 -12.21
CA GLU A 113 -16.24 -2.62 -11.30
C GLU A 113 -15.79 -3.84 -10.48
N GLY A 114 -16.11 -3.87 -9.18
CA GLY A 114 -15.86 -4.99 -8.28
C GLY A 114 -15.49 -4.56 -6.86
N GLU A 115 -15.54 -5.52 -5.93
CA GLU A 115 -15.55 -5.25 -4.49
C GLU A 115 -14.17 -5.13 -3.86
N PHE A 116 -13.17 -5.81 -4.41
CA PHE A 116 -11.79 -5.72 -3.93
C PHE A 116 -10.80 -5.89 -5.08
N PHE A 117 -9.94 -4.89 -5.28
CA PHE A 117 -8.89 -4.94 -6.29
C PHE A 117 -7.52 -4.82 -5.65
N VAL A 118 -6.57 -5.64 -6.06
CA VAL A 118 -5.21 -5.66 -5.51
C VAL A 118 -4.18 -5.92 -6.60
N ILE A 119 -2.91 -5.65 -6.32
CA ILE A 119 -1.81 -6.06 -7.20
C ILE A 119 -1.69 -7.59 -7.13
N LYS A 120 -1.53 -8.28 -8.26
CA LYS A 120 -1.15 -9.70 -8.24
C LYS A 120 0.28 -9.85 -7.71
N GLU A 121 0.49 -10.69 -6.69
CA GLU A 121 1.85 -10.91 -6.17
C GLU A 121 2.74 -11.57 -7.24
N TRP A 122 3.93 -11.01 -7.48
CA TRP A 122 4.77 -11.37 -8.62
C TRP A 122 5.48 -12.71 -8.45
N ASP A 123 5.53 -13.24 -7.23
CA ASP A 123 6.21 -14.49 -6.87
C ASP A 123 5.25 -15.65 -6.58
N LYS A 124 3.95 -15.43 -6.74
CA LYS A 124 2.91 -16.37 -6.31
C LYS A 124 1.98 -16.70 -7.46
N SER A 125 1.66 -17.98 -7.60
CA SER A 125 0.68 -18.49 -8.57
C SER A 125 -0.71 -18.69 -7.97
N ASP A 126 -0.82 -18.70 -6.63
CA ASP A 126 -2.08 -18.80 -5.89
C ASP A 126 -2.83 -17.46 -5.84
N ALA A 127 -3.84 -17.32 -4.98
CA ALA A 127 -4.63 -16.08 -4.86
C ALA A 127 -3.89 -14.89 -4.23
N THR A 128 -2.62 -15.04 -3.84
CA THR A 128 -1.90 -13.99 -3.13
C THR A 128 -1.82 -12.71 -3.96
N GLY A 129 -2.27 -11.61 -3.37
CA GLY A 129 -2.02 -10.26 -3.85
C GLY A 129 -0.99 -9.52 -3.00
N ASN A 130 -0.57 -8.36 -3.50
CA ASN A 130 0.29 -7.42 -2.79
C ASN A 130 -0.54 -6.19 -2.39
N THR A 131 -0.67 -5.95 -1.09
CA THR A 131 -1.55 -4.92 -0.50
C THR A 131 -0.91 -3.53 -0.44
N SER A 132 0.07 -3.21 -1.29
CA SER A 132 0.62 -1.85 -1.39
C SER A 132 -0.28 -0.89 -2.16
N VAL A 133 -1.13 -1.42 -3.06
CA VAL A 133 -2.20 -0.67 -3.73
C VAL A 133 -3.42 -1.56 -3.84
N PHE A 134 -4.46 -1.26 -3.08
CA PHE A 134 -5.72 -1.99 -3.19
C PHE A 134 -6.92 -1.07 -3.04
N ARG A 135 -8.03 -1.43 -3.69
CA ARG A 135 -9.28 -0.67 -3.63
C ARG A 135 -10.39 -1.53 -3.05
N PHE A 136 -11.18 -0.92 -2.20
CA PHE A 136 -12.36 -1.50 -1.57
C PHE A 136 -13.44 -0.42 -1.33
N GLU A 137 -14.64 -0.83 -0.96
CA GLU A 137 -15.68 0.09 -0.47
C GLU A 137 -15.53 0.26 1.05
N ALA A 138 -15.50 1.50 1.56
CA ALA A 138 -15.31 1.73 3.00
C ALA A 138 -16.39 1.01 3.82
N GLY A 139 -15.97 0.24 4.85
CA GLY A 139 -16.86 -0.57 5.70
C GLY A 139 -17.26 -1.94 5.13
N ALA A 140 -16.91 -2.27 3.88
CA ALA A 140 -17.44 -3.48 3.24
C ALA A 140 -16.77 -4.81 3.63
N HIS A 141 -15.61 -4.79 4.28
CA HIS A 141 -14.78 -5.98 4.53
C HIS A 141 -14.36 -6.15 6.00
N ALA A 142 -15.20 -5.72 6.94
CA ALA A 142 -14.96 -5.92 8.38
C ALA A 142 -15.02 -7.40 8.79
N ASP A 143 -15.64 -8.24 7.98
CA ASP A 143 -15.67 -9.70 8.10
C ASP A 143 -14.27 -10.34 8.08
N VAL A 144 -13.30 -9.72 7.39
CA VAL A 144 -11.88 -10.13 7.43
C VAL A 144 -11.35 -10.07 8.87
N ILE A 145 -11.66 -8.98 9.58
CA ILE A 145 -11.22 -8.76 10.96
C ILE A 145 -11.96 -9.72 11.90
N GLU A 146 -13.27 -9.89 11.72
CA GLU A 146 -14.07 -10.81 12.54
C GLU A 146 -13.61 -12.27 12.38
N HIS A 147 -13.26 -12.69 11.16
CA HIS A 147 -12.69 -14.01 10.94
C HIS A 147 -11.35 -14.19 11.66
N LEU A 148 -10.44 -13.21 11.53
CA LEU A 148 -9.14 -13.24 12.23
C LEU A 148 -9.32 -13.27 13.75
N LYS A 149 -10.29 -12.54 14.27
CA LYS A 149 -10.60 -12.44 15.70
C LYS A 149 -11.14 -13.75 16.27
N GLN A 150 -11.90 -14.53 15.50
CA GLN A 150 -12.46 -15.81 15.92
C GLN A 150 -11.40 -16.91 16.11
N ASP A 151 -10.40 -16.95 15.24
CA ASP A 151 -9.28 -17.91 15.34
C ASP A 151 -7.93 -17.27 14.95
N PRO A 152 -7.36 -16.41 15.81
CA PRO A 152 -6.14 -15.68 15.46
C PRO A 152 -4.95 -16.58 15.17
N GLU A 153 -4.85 -17.73 15.86
CA GLU A 153 -3.75 -18.68 15.66
C GLU A 153 -3.94 -19.46 14.36
N GLY A 154 -5.12 -20.01 14.11
CA GLY A 154 -5.43 -20.74 12.89
C GLY A 154 -5.31 -19.87 11.64
N SER A 155 -5.85 -18.65 11.67
CA SER A 155 -5.76 -17.70 10.55
C SER A 155 -4.31 -17.32 10.21
N ARG A 156 -3.41 -17.29 11.20
CA ARG A 156 -1.98 -16.97 10.98
C ARG A 156 -1.12 -18.18 10.65
N LYS A 157 -1.57 -19.40 10.93
CA LYS A 157 -0.77 -20.63 10.82
C LYS A 157 -0.27 -20.91 9.40
N HIS A 158 -1.06 -20.56 8.39
CA HIS A 158 -0.81 -20.91 7.00
C HIS A 158 -0.36 -19.75 6.12
N VAL A 159 -0.17 -18.57 6.72
CA VAL A 159 0.17 -17.33 6.03
C VAL A 159 1.38 -16.67 6.67
N ARG A 160 2.19 -16.01 5.85
CA ARG A 160 3.42 -15.33 6.32
C ARG A 160 3.16 -13.90 6.76
N ASN A 161 2.11 -13.28 6.24
CA ASN A 161 1.83 -11.87 6.39
C ASN A 161 0.34 -11.58 6.16
N GLU A 162 -0.02 -10.32 6.39
CA GLU A 162 -1.37 -9.82 6.19
C GLU A 162 -1.87 -9.98 4.75
N GLN A 163 -1.01 -9.71 3.75
CA GLN A 163 -1.44 -9.72 2.34
C GLN A 163 -1.85 -11.12 1.87
N GLU A 164 -1.17 -12.19 2.33
CA GLU A 164 -1.59 -13.57 2.07
C GLU A 164 -2.97 -13.80 2.72
N PHE A 165 -3.14 -13.47 4.00
CA PHE A 165 -4.39 -13.67 4.73
C PHE A 165 -5.59 -13.01 4.07
N ILE A 166 -5.54 -11.69 3.89
CA ILE A 166 -6.67 -10.92 3.34
C ILE A 166 -7.01 -11.39 1.93
N THR A 167 -6.03 -11.65 1.07
CA THR A 167 -6.32 -12.00 -0.33
C THR A 167 -6.85 -13.41 -0.47
N HIS A 168 -6.39 -14.37 0.35
CA HIS A 168 -7.00 -15.69 0.41
C HIS A 168 -8.45 -15.62 0.89
N PHE A 169 -8.71 -14.91 2.00
CA PHE A 169 -10.06 -14.76 2.54
C PHE A 169 -11.02 -14.10 1.54
N ILE A 170 -10.62 -13.01 0.90
CA ILE A 170 -11.44 -12.31 -0.10
C ILE A 170 -11.61 -13.13 -1.39
N ALA A 171 -10.61 -13.94 -1.77
CA ALA A 171 -10.71 -14.85 -2.91
C ALA A 171 -11.72 -15.97 -2.68
N GLU A 172 -11.77 -16.54 -1.46
CA GLU A 172 -12.75 -17.56 -1.08
C GLU A 172 -14.20 -17.06 -1.18
N GLN A 173 -14.41 -15.75 -1.06
CA GLN A 173 -15.71 -15.10 -1.26
C GLN A 173 -16.03 -14.79 -2.74
N GLY A 174 -15.10 -15.03 -3.67
CA GLY A 174 -15.26 -14.70 -5.09
C GLY A 174 -15.18 -13.19 -5.39
N LYS A 175 -14.72 -12.37 -4.43
CA LYS A 175 -14.69 -10.89 -4.53
C LYS A 175 -13.36 -10.34 -5.05
N LEU A 176 -12.30 -11.14 -5.01
CA LEU A 176 -10.94 -10.72 -5.36
C LEU A 176 -10.78 -10.48 -6.87
N LYS A 177 -10.36 -9.28 -7.24
CA LYS A 177 -9.90 -8.94 -8.59
C LYS A 177 -8.47 -8.40 -8.54
N TYR A 178 -7.76 -8.49 -9.65
CA TYR A 178 -6.41 -7.95 -9.79
C TYR A 178 -6.38 -6.73 -10.70
N TRP A 179 -5.50 -5.78 -10.40
CA TRP A 179 -5.16 -4.72 -11.34
C TRP A 179 -4.49 -5.29 -12.59
N PRO A 180 -4.62 -4.63 -13.76
CA PRO A 180 -3.74 -4.89 -14.89
C PRO A 180 -2.26 -4.86 -14.45
N GLU A 181 -1.50 -5.88 -14.82
CA GLU A 181 -0.13 -6.13 -14.32
C GLU A 181 0.82 -4.95 -14.55
N GLN A 182 0.55 -4.15 -15.58
CA GLN A 182 1.36 -3.00 -15.97
C GLN A 182 1.15 -1.79 -15.06
N TRP A 183 -0.01 -1.63 -14.41
CA TRP A 183 -0.31 -0.43 -13.61
C TRP A 183 0.57 -0.30 -12.36
N CYS A 184 0.83 -1.42 -11.69
CA CYS A 184 1.64 -1.46 -10.47
C CYS A 184 2.86 -2.34 -10.67
N ARG A 185 4.06 -1.76 -10.58
CA ARG A 185 5.31 -2.47 -10.86
C ARG A 185 6.25 -2.41 -9.67
N SER A 186 6.80 -3.57 -9.29
CA SER A 186 7.92 -3.62 -8.34
C SER A 186 9.15 -2.88 -8.87
N PHE A 187 9.73 -2.00 -8.05
CA PHE A 187 11.01 -1.35 -8.33
C PHE A 187 12.11 -2.38 -8.58
N LYS A 188 12.21 -3.37 -7.70
CA LYS A 188 13.27 -4.39 -7.71
C LYS A 188 13.20 -5.33 -8.90
N ARG A 189 12.01 -5.63 -9.39
CA ARG A 189 11.78 -6.61 -10.47
C ARG A 189 11.73 -5.96 -11.85
N HIS A 190 11.08 -4.80 -11.95
CA HIS A 190 10.71 -4.23 -13.24
C HIS A 190 11.48 -2.96 -13.56
N CYS A 191 11.93 -2.21 -12.54
CA CYS A 191 12.67 -0.97 -12.78
C CYS A 191 14.17 -1.22 -12.91
N ILE A 192 14.74 -2.01 -11.99
CA ILE A 192 16.16 -2.34 -12.01
C ILE A 192 16.52 -3.11 -13.29
N ARG A 193 17.62 -2.69 -13.92
CA ARG A 193 18.12 -3.30 -15.15
C ARG A 193 18.69 -4.70 -14.85
N PRO A 194 18.52 -5.68 -15.75
CA PRO A 194 19.07 -7.01 -15.54
C PRO A 194 20.60 -6.95 -15.47
N PHE A 195 21.22 -7.91 -14.79
CA PHE A 195 22.67 -8.05 -14.81
C PHE A 195 23.16 -8.33 -16.25
N PRO A 196 24.26 -7.71 -16.72
CA PRO A 196 25.14 -6.76 -16.01
C PRO A 196 24.76 -5.28 -16.20
N LEU A 197 23.69 -4.97 -16.92
CA LEU A 197 23.29 -3.58 -17.24
C LEU A 197 23.04 -2.71 -16.00
N SER A 198 22.62 -3.28 -14.87
CA SER A 198 22.44 -2.55 -13.60
C SER A 198 23.70 -1.90 -13.04
N PHE A 199 24.90 -2.28 -13.52
CA PHE A 199 26.15 -1.63 -13.14
C PHE A 199 26.43 -0.34 -13.94
N PHE A 200 25.76 -0.16 -15.08
CA PHE A 200 26.02 0.92 -16.04
C PHE A 200 24.80 1.78 -16.33
N GLN A 201 23.59 1.29 -16.03
CA GLN A 201 22.33 1.94 -16.35
C GLN A 201 21.46 2.06 -15.10
N GLN A 202 20.94 3.26 -14.87
CA GLN A 202 19.98 3.48 -13.79
C GLN A 202 18.67 2.70 -14.03
N PRO A 203 17.91 2.40 -12.96
CA PRO A 203 16.56 1.87 -13.09
C PRO A 203 15.68 2.74 -13.97
N ARG A 204 14.71 2.14 -14.66
CA ARG A 204 13.76 2.87 -15.54
C ARG A 204 12.32 2.65 -15.09
N ILE A 205 11.46 3.63 -15.32
CA ILE A 205 10.02 3.46 -15.16
C ILE A 205 9.53 2.54 -16.29
N PRO A 206 8.87 1.40 -15.98
CA PRO A 206 8.27 0.55 -17.00
C PRO A 206 7.16 1.28 -17.75
N LYS A 207 6.95 0.94 -19.02
CA LYS A 207 5.85 1.48 -19.82
C LYS A 207 4.50 1.18 -19.15
N ASP A 208 3.58 2.14 -19.19
CA ASP A 208 2.20 2.06 -18.69
C ASP A 208 2.04 1.90 -17.16
N ALA A 209 3.15 2.05 -16.41
CA ALA A 209 3.12 2.04 -14.96
C ALA A 209 2.54 3.35 -14.41
N SER A 210 1.61 3.24 -13.46
CA SER A 210 1.15 4.37 -12.64
C SER A 210 1.79 4.40 -11.27
N VAL A 211 2.07 3.22 -10.69
CA VAL A 211 2.63 3.12 -9.34
C VAL A 211 3.83 2.18 -9.32
N ILE A 212 4.93 2.65 -8.74
CA ILE A 212 6.14 1.87 -8.51
C ILE A 212 6.23 1.49 -7.02
N ILE A 213 6.30 0.19 -6.75
CA ILE A 213 6.26 -0.36 -5.38
C ILE A 213 7.68 -0.62 -4.87
N PHE A 214 8.06 0.01 -3.75
CA PHE A 214 9.34 -0.18 -3.07
C PHE A 214 9.20 -1.14 -1.89
N HIS A 215 8.84 -2.39 -2.18
CA HIS A 215 8.67 -3.43 -1.15
C HIS A 215 9.98 -3.75 -0.42
N GLY A 216 10.20 -3.14 0.74
CA GLY A 216 11.44 -3.25 1.52
C GLY A 216 12.68 -2.68 0.81
N LYS A 217 13.84 -2.69 1.47
CA LYS A 217 15.04 -1.96 1.00
C LYS A 217 15.49 -2.28 -0.44
N PRO A 218 15.90 -1.28 -1.25
CA PRO A 218 15.99 0.14 -0.89
C PRO A 218 14.62 0.81 -0.84
N HIS A 219 14.47 1.81 0.04
CA HIS A 219 13.36 2.76 0.00
C HIS A 219 13.60 3.82 -1.09
N PRO A 220 12.62 4.68 -1.43
CA PRO A 220 12.80 5.72 -2.44
C PRO A 220 14.03 6.62 -2.25
N ASP A 221 14.29 7.08 -1.01
CA ASP A 221 15.45 7.89 -0.63
C ASP A 221 16.79 7.15 -0.80
N ASP A 222 16.83 5.86 -0.45
CA ASP A 222 17.99 5.01 -0.70
C ASP A 222 18.27 4.86 -2.20
N ALA A 223 17.24 4.59 -3.00
CA ALA A 223 17.37 4.40 -4.44
C ALA A 223 17.77 5.69 -5.16
N LEU A 224 17.25 6.84 -4.72
CA LEU A 224 17.65 8.17 -5.21
C LEU A 224 19.15 8.38 -5.00
N ALA A 225 19.66 8.03 -3.80
CA ALA A 225 21.08 8.11 -3.47
C ALA A 225 21.95 7.00 -4.08
N GLY A 226 21.36 6.02 -4.78
CA GLY A 226 22.08 4.85 -5.31
C GLY A 226 22.54 3.86 -4.22
N ARG A 227 21.94 3.92 -3.03
CA ARG A 227 22.19 2.96 -1.95
C ARG A 227 21.43 1.66 -2.28
N SER A 228 22.19 0.59 -2.46
CA SER A 228 21.63 -0.72 -2.78
C SER A 228 21.18 -1.44 -1.50
N GLY A 229 20.00 -2.05 -1.51
CA GLY A 229 19.50 -2.81 -0.36
C GLY A 229 20.21 -4.16 -0.14
N LYS A 230 20.71 -4.79 -1.22
CA LYS A 230 21.47 -6.04 -1.18
C LYS A 230 22.68 -5.94 -2.12
N TRP A 231 23.80 -6.52 -1.72
CA TRP A 231 25.08 -6.42 -2.46
C TRP A 231 24.99 -6.92 -3.91
N TYR A 232 24.18 -7.97 -4.16
CA TYR A 232 24.02 -8.58 -5.48
C TYR A 232 23.01 -7.85 -6.38
N ARG A 233 22.31 -6.83 -5.88
CA ARG A 233 21.32 -6.07 -6.63
C ARG A 233 21.74 -4.60 -6.65
N LYS A 234 22.69 -4.29 -7.52
CA LYS A 234 23.23 -2.94 -7.69
C LYS A 234 22.13 -1.99 -8.17
N VAL A 235 21.99 -0.90 -7.45
CA VAL A 235 21.12 0.24 -7.78
C VAL A 235 22.04 1.43 -7.99
N LEU A 236 22.01 2.01 -9.19
CA LEU A 236 22.64 3.31 -9.45
C LEU A 236 21.71 4.44 -8.99
N PRO A 237 22.25 5.66 -8.74
CA PRO A 237 21.43 6.82 -8.44
C PRO A 237 20.28 6.95 -9.44
N THR A 238 19.05 6.87 -8.91
CA THR A 238 17.84 6.78 -9.72
C THR A 238 17.19 8.16 -9.76
N THR A 239 17.58 9.00 -10.73
CA THR A 239 17.32 10.44 -10.68
C THR A 239 15.86 10.80 -10.88
N TRP A 240 15.12 10.01 -11.66
CA TRP A 240 13.68 10.23 -11.88
C TRP A 240 12.87 10.13 -10.58
N ILE A 241 13.40 9.52 -9.52
CA ILE A 241 12.72 9.50 -8.21
C ILE A 241 12.48 10.94 -7.72
N ALA A 242 13.43 11.86 -7.90
CA ALA A 242 13.27 13.25 -7.45
C ALA A 242 12.17 14.00 -8.22
N GLU A 243 11.86 13.58 -9.44
CA GLU A 243 10.82 14.20 -10.27
C GLU A 243 9.42 13.81 -9.80
N HIS A 244 9.27 12.56 -9.35
CA HIS A 244 7.99 11.94 -9.01
C HIS A 244 7.70 11.90 -7.50
N TRP A 245 8.70 11.64 -6.66
CA TRP A 245 8.57 11.51 -5.21
C TRP A 245 8.77 12.87 -4.52
N ARG A 246 7.74 13.72 -4.66
CA ARG A 246 7.65 15.07 -4.10
C ARG A 246 6.20 15.47 -3.90
#